data_AF-A0A0R2TYJ4-F1
#
_entry.id   AF-A0A0R2TYJ4-F1
#
_cell.length_a   1.000
_cell.length_b   1.000
_cell.length_c   1.000
_cell.angle_alpha   90.00
_cell.angle_beta   90.00
_cell.angle_gamma   90.00
#
_symmetry.space_group_name_H-M   'P 1'
#
loop_
_entity.id
_entity.type
_entity.pdbx_description
1 polymer ?
#
loop_
_entity_poly.entity_id
_entity_poly.type
_entity_poly.pdbx_seq_one_letter_code
_entity_poly.pdbx_strand_id
1 'polypeptide(L)' 'MLKVEVVTPEKRVWSGEAKMVSARTLEGDLGILPDHAPLLGVLADGTVSIKSTDGTTNDFVINGGFISVS' A
#
# COMPACT_ATOMS: atom_id res chain seq x y z
N MET A 1 -6.14 -6.34 11.51
CA MET A 1 -6.60 -5.90 10.16
C MET A 1 -5.88 -4.61 9.81
N LEU A 2 -5.62 -4.33 8.54
CA LEU A 2 -4.95 -3.10 8.13
C LEU A 2 -5.99 -2.01 7.83
N LYS A 3 -5.73 -0.79 8.29
CA LYS A 3 -6.39 0.41 7.76
C LYS A 3 -5.42 1.05 6.78
N VAL A 4 -5.84 1.20 5.53
CA VAL A 4 -4.95 1.63 4.46
C VAL A 4 -5.56 2.85 3.78
N GLU A 5 -4.71 3.84 3.49
CA GLU A 5 -5.06 5.02 2.71
C GLU A 5 -4.07 5.16 1.55
N VAL A 6 -4.59 5.47 0.37
CA VAL A 6 -3.80 5.84 -0.81
C VAL A 6 -4.08 7.30 -1.10
N VAL A 7 -3.03 8.11 -1.06
CA VAL A 7 -3.11 9.57 -1.19
C VAL A 7 -2.16 10.09 -2.27
N THR A 8 -2.59 11.13 -2.97
CA THR A 8 -1.74 11.97 -3.81
C THR A 8 -1.68 13.38 -3.21
N PRO A 9 -0.82 14.29 -3.71
CA PRO A 9 -0.82 15.67 -3.25
C PRO A 9 -2.17 16.39 -3.38
N GLU A 10 -3.00 15.99 -4.35
CA GLU A 10 -4.28 16.65 -4.63
C GLU A 10 -5.42 16.11 -3.80
N LYS A 11 -5.44 14.79 -3.52
CA LYS A 11 -6.56 14.14 -2.82
C LYS A 11 -6.21 12.76 -2.27
N ARG A 12 -7.08 12.29 -1.37
CA ARG A 12 -7.19 10.87 -1.07
C ARG A 12 -7.86 10.14 -2.23
N VAL A 13 -7.18 9.13 -2.77
CA VAL A 13 -7.67 8.32 -3.89
C VAL A 13 -8.49 7.14 -3.39
N TRP A 14 -8.08 6.55 -2.25
CA TRP A 14 -8.75 5.39 -1.68
C TRP A 14 -8.50 5.31 -0.18
N SER A 15 -9.46 4.76 0.57
CA SER A 15 -9.27 4.35 1.97
C SER A 15 -10.20 3.19 2.32
N GLY A 16 -9.72 2.27 3.14
CA GLY A 16 -10.53 1.15 3.60
C GLY A 16 -9.75 0.16 4.46
N GLU A 17 -10.43 -0.95 4.77
CA GLU A 17 -9.83 -2.07 5.47
C GLU A 17 -9.25 -3.10 4.50
N ALA A 18 -8.06 -3.60 4.81
CA ALA A 18 -7.35 -4.56 3.98
C ALA A 18 -6.82 -5.75 4.79
N LYS A 19 -6.70 -6.88 4.11
CA LYS A 19 -6.02 -8.10 4.58
C LYS A 19 -4.53 -8.07 4.29
N MET A 20 -4.14 -7.41 3.19
CA MET A 20 -2.75 -7.34 2.74
C MET A 20 -2.57 -6.16 1.78
N VAL A 21 -1.37 -5.58 1.81
CA VAL A 21 -0.89 -4.66 0.77
C VAL A 21 0.37 -5.24 0.14
N SER A 22 0.44 -5.25 -1.18
CA SER A 22 1.65 -5.60 -1.93
C SER A 22 2.15 -4.38 -2.69
N ALA A 23 3.45 -4.11 -2.60
CA ALA A 23 4.08 -2.98 -3.28
C ALA A 23 5.51 -3.33 -3.67
N ARG A 24 6.10 -2.54 -4.57
CA ARG A 24 7.54 -2.60 -4.88
C ARG A 24 8.24 -1.38 -4.32
N THR A 25 9.30 -1.62 -3.57
CA THR A 25 10.23 -0.60 -3.08
C THR A 25 11.50 -0.57 -3.92
N LEU A 26 12.38 0.40 -3.67
CA LEU A 26 13.70 0.43 -4.29
C LEU A 26 14.60 -0.76 -3.89
N GLU A 27 14.30 -1.41 -2.76
CA GLU A 27 15.09 -2.53 -2.22
C GLU A 27 14.49 -3.91 -2.57
N GLY A 28 13.29 -3.94 -3.16
CA GLY A 28 12.61 -5.17 -3.56
C GLY A 28 11.11 -5.15 -3.32
N ASP A 29 10.49 -6.31 -3.48
CA ASP A 29 9.06 -6.50 -3.29
C ASP A 29 8.71 -6.54 -1.78
N LEU A 30 7.59 -5.91 -1.43
CA LEU A 30 7.13 -5.75 -0.05
C LEU A 30 5.68 -6.22 0.07
N GLY A 31 5.43 -7.09 1.04
CA GLY A 31 4.09 -7.52 1.45
C GLY A 31 3.83 -7.10 2.90
N ILE A 32 2.78 -6.30 3.12
CA ILE A 32 2.35 -5.86 4.44
C ILE A 32 1.11 -6.64 4.86
N LEU A 33 1.20 -7.29 6.01
CA LEU A 33 0.13 -8.00 6.70
C LEU A 33 -0.23 -7.27 8.00
N PRO A 34 -1.36 -7.61 8.66
CA PRO A 34 -1.66 -7.10 10.00
C PRO A 34 -0.48 -7.30 10.96
N ASP A 35 -0.29 -6.34 11.86
CA ASP A 35 0.76 -6.34 12.90
C ASP A 35 2.20 -6.33 12.36
N HIS A 36 2.38 -5.92 11.10
CA HIS A 36 3.71 -5.65 10.55
C HIS A 36 4.41 -4.54 11.35
N ALA A 37 5.70 -4.71 11.60
CA ALA A 37 6.51 -3.72 12.32
C ALA A 37 6.48 -2.35 11.61
N PRO A 38 6.63 -1.24 12.35
CA PRO A 38 6.68 0.08 11.75
C PRO A 38 7.78 0.18 10.68
N LEU A 39 7.44 0.80 9.55
CA LEU A 39 8.33 0.90 8.40
C LEU A 39 8.02 2.19 7.64
N LEU A 40 9.07 2.87 7.18
CA LEU A 40 8.97 3.94 6.20
C LEU A 40 9.86 3.57 5.01
N GLY A 41 9.27 3.48 3.82
CA GLY A 41 9.96 3.04 2.62
C GLY A 41 9.68 3.94 1.41
N VAL A 42 10.59 3.92 0.45
CA VAL A 42 10.43 4.58 -0.85
C VAL A 42 9.88 3.56 -1.84
N LEU A 43 8.77 3.90 -2.49
CA LEU A 43 8.14 3.09 -3.52
C LEU A 43 8.83 3.31 -4.86
N ALA A 44 9.02 2.23 -5.60
CA ALA A 44 9.42 2.28 -7.00
C ALA A 44 8.19 2.46 -7.91
N ASP A 45 8.41 2.84 -9.16
CA ASP A 45 7.38 2.81 -10.21
C ASP A 45 6.82 1.39 -10.36
N GLY A 46 5.49 1.28 -10.47
CA GLY A 46 4.82 -0.01 -10.58
C GLY A 46 3.39 0.01 -10.05
N THR A 47 2.92 -1.15 -9.60
CA THR A 47 1.57 -1.32 -9.08
C THR A 47 1.60 -1.59 -7.58
N VAL A 48 0.77 -0.87 -6.82
CA VAL A 48 0.40 -1.21 -5.45
C VAL A 48 -0.95 -1.92 -5.47
N SER A 49 -1.00 -3.12 -4.90
CA SER A 49 -2.21 -3.94 -4.83
C SER A 49 -2.71 -4.04 -3.40
N ILE A 50 -3.98 -3.71 -3.18
CA ILE A 50 -4.63 -3.77 -1.87
C ILE A 50 -5.69 -4.86 -1.92
N LYS A 51 -5.50 -5.92 -1.13
CA LYS A 51 -6.48 -6.99 -0.97
C LYS A 51 -7.45 -6.64 0.16
N SER A 52 -8.65 -6.22 -0.20
CA SER A 52 -9.71 -5.81 0.72
C SER A 52 -10.27 -6.99 1.53
N THR A 53 -10.97 -6.67 2.61
CA THR A 53 -11.56 -7.67 3.51
C THR A 53 -12.70 -8.45 2.86
N ASP A 54 -13.44 -7.83 1.95
CA ASP A 54 -14.50 -8.42 1.12
C ASP A 54 -13.98 -9.34 -0.01
N GLY A 55 -12.66 -9.44 -0.18
CA GLY A 55 -12.02 -10.25 -1.21
C GLY A 55 -11.75 -9.52 -2.53
N THR A 56 -12.20 -8.27 -2.67
CA THR A 56 -11.83 -7.43 -3.82
C THR A 56 -10.35 -7.06 -3.77
N THR A 57 -9.77 -6.80 -4.95
CA THR A 57 -8.40 -6.30 -5.08
C THR A 57 -8.45 -4.95 -5.79
N ASN A 58 -7.82 -3.96 -5.18
CA ASN A 58 -7.70 -2.61 -5.73
C ASN A 58 -6.25 -2.37 -6.13
N ASP A 59 -6.02 -2.15 -7.42
CA ASP A 59 -4.69 -1.92 -7.98
C ASP A 59 -4.50 -0.44 -8.33
N PHE A 60 -3.35 0.11 -7.93
CA PHE A 60 -2.96 1.49 -8.18
C PHE A 60 -1.62 1.52 -8.90
N VAL A 61 -1.62 2.06 -10.12
CA VAL A 61 -0.37 2.34 -10.85
C VAL A 61 0.22 3.64 -10.31
N ILE A 62 1.48 3.58 -9.88
CA ILE A 62 2.21 4.70 -9.27
C ILE A 62 3.53 4.95 -9.99
N ASN A 63 3.97 6.21 -9.98
CA ASN A 63 5.29 6.65 -10.42
C ASN A 63 6.15 7.00 -9.20
N GLY A 64 6.39 5.99 -8.37
CA GLY A 64 7.08 6.12 -7.10
C GLY A 64 6.23 6.73 -5.99
N GLY A 65 6.88 7.08 -4.87
CA GLY A 65 6.23 7.64 -3.69
C GLY A 65 6.81 7.09 -2.40
N PHE A 66 6.00 7.08 -1.34
CA PHE A 66 6.39 6.55 -0.03
C PHE A 66 5.32 5.63 0.52
N ILE A 67 5.74 4.65 1.31
CA ILE A 67 4.87 3.79 2.12
C ILE A 67 5.24 3.95 3.59
N SER A 68 4.24 4.13 4.44
CA SER A 68 4.40 4.23 5.89
C SER A 68 3.51 3.20 6.58
N VAL A 69 4.07 2.46 7.51
CA VAL A 69 3.39 1.47 8.35
C VAL A 69 3.66 1.83 9.81
N SER A 70 2.62 1.80 10.65
CA SER A 70 2.65 2.21 12.06
C SER A 70 1.74 1.35 12.91
#